data_AF-A0A173TRP5-F1
#
_entry.id   AF-A0A173TRP5-F1
#
_cell.length_a   1.000
_cell.length_b   1.000
_cell.length_c   1.000
_cell.angle_alpha   90.00
_cell.angle_beta   90.00
_cell.angle_gamma   90.00
#
_symmetry.space_group_name_H-M   'P 1'
#
loop_
_entity.id
_entity.type
_entity.pdbx_description
1 polymer ?
#
loop_
_entity_poly.entity_id
_entity_poly.type
_entity_poly.pdbx_seq_one_letter_code
_entity_poly.pdbx_strand_id
1 'polypeptide(L)'
;MTQKRLDNISEGIDFKGYKIKHRYYYDNEKNFIIFEDDKGNVQYLAEKQITNISTLLGKCNLMKELVKDKKSKQWINAQKAAALNEFFCENEDESKKILEDCIKNIEDKELIKKKCYYIGVYLGVTVLILAIVVIIKWLFPNFKYINYGYIVLFGAFGGFISLNTRLPKIKFELYENIVAYVVVSFYKVIFSCVSSIIAYFLLQSDMFFSPLKNTEGAIYVVAVLAGFSESLLPNIFASIENDSST
;
A
#
# COMPACT_ATOMS: atom_id res chain seq x y z
N MET A 1 26.63 -24.92 42.96
CA MET A 1 26.09 -24.89 41.58
C MET A 1 26.62 -23.64 40.91
N THR A 2 27.53 -23.79 39.97
CA THR A 2 28.27 -22.69 39.33
C THR A 2 27.31 -21.92 38.42
N GLN A 3 26.94 -20.68 38.79
CA GLN A 3 26.25 -19.75 37.88
C GLN A 3 27.12 -19.61 36.63
N LYS A 4 26.69 -20.19 35.51
CA LYS A 4 27.34 -19.95 34.21
C LYS A 4 27.17 -18.46 33.93
N ARG A 5 28.29 -17.71 33.94
CA ARG A 5 28.34 -16.33 33.44
C ARG A 5 27.72 -16.27 32.04
N LEU A 6 26.79 -15.34 31.82
CA LEU A 6 26.10 -15.16 30.53
C LEU A 6 27.08 -14.74 29.42
N ASP A 7 28.25 -14.23 29.82
CA ASP A 7 29.45 -13.94 29.00
C ASP A 7 29.95 -15.14 28.19
N ASN A 8 29.85 -16.35 28.74
CA ASN A 8 30.51 -17.55 28.17
C ASN A 8 29.64 -18.31 27.16
N ILE A 9 28.46 -17.80 26.86
CA ILE A 9 27.63 -18.36 25.81
C ILE A 9 28.14 -17.70 24.51
N SER A 10 28.52 -18.45 23.49
CA SER A 10 28.93 -17.91 22.18
C SER A 10 27.93 -18.33 21.10
N GLU A 11 28.01 -17.70 19.93
CA GLU A 11 27.22 -18.07 18.74
C GLU A 11 27.40 -19.56 18.42
N GLY A 12 26.31 -20.27 18.13
CA GLY A 12 26.32 -21.70 17.83
C GLY A 12 26.24 -22.66 19.03
N ILE A 13 26.17 -22.16 20.27
CA ILE A 13 25.94 -23.01 21.45
C ILE A 13 24.44 -23.29 21.64
N ASP A 14 24.09 -24.56 21.85
CA ASP A 14 22.76 -25.00 22.26
C ASP A 14 22.55 -24.61 23.73
N PHE A 15 21.81 -23.52 23.97
CA PHE A 15 21.57 -23.01 25.32
C PHE A 15 20.10 -23.21 25.68
N LYS A 16 19.85 -24.09 26.65
CA LYS A 16 18.49 -24.48 27.10
C LYS A 16 17.56 -24.93 25.94
N GLY A 17 18.10 -25.63 24.94
CA GLY A 17 17.34 -26.17 23.81
C GLY A 17 17.13 -25.21 22.63
N TYR A 18 17.75 -24.02 22.68
CA TYR A 18 17.79 -23.08 21.56
C TYR A 18 19.20 -22.96 21.01
N LYS A 19 19.34 -23.15 19.70
CA LYS A 19 20.55 -22.78 18.97
C LYS A 19 20.57 -21.29 18.74
N ILE A 20 21.59 -20.63 19.30
CA ILE A 20 21.77 -19.19 19.23
C ILE A 20 22.46 -18.83 17.92
N LYS A 21 21.75 -18.09 17.08
CA LYS A 21 22.25 -17.63 15.78
C LYS A 21 22.95 -16.28 15.87
N HIS A 22 22.41 -15.36 16.65
CA HIS A 22 22.96 -14.02 16.83
C HIS A 22 22.63 -13.49 18.22
N ARG A 23 23.57 -12.82 18.89
CA ARG A 23 23.35 -12.19 20.19
C ARG A 23 23.13 -10.69 20.02
N TYR A 24 22.11 -10.15 20.70
CA TYR A 24 21.87 -8.71 20.69
C TYR A 24 22.40 -8.02 21.95
N TYR A 25 21.91 -8.42 23.13
CA TYR A 25 22.25 -7.78 24.40
C TYR A 25 22.36 -8.82 25.52
N TYR A 26 23.21 -8.56 26.51
CA TYR A 26 23.30 -9.34 27.73
C TYR A 26 23.70 -8.44 28.90
N ASP A 27 23.23 -8.76 30.10
CA ASP A 27 23.60 -8.09 31.33
C ASP A 27 23.75 -9.14 32.44
N ASN A 28 24.94 -9.23 33.03
CA ASN A 28 25.22 -10.17 34.12
C ASN A 28 24.73 -9.67 35.47
N GLU A 29 24.56 -8.36 35.66
CA GLU A 29 24.07 -7.79 36.92
C GLU A 29 22.55 -7.93 37.01
N LYS A 30 21.87 -7.75 35.87
CA LYS A 30 20.41 -7.88 35.75
C LYS A 30 19.96 -9.28 35.29
N ASN A 31 20.89 -10.24 35.15
CA ASN A 31 20.66 -11.64 34.79
C ASN A 31 19.74 -11.86 33.57
N PHE A 32 19.99 -11.16 32.46
CA PHE A 32 19.25 -11.38 31.22
C PHE A 32 20.14 -11.54 29.98
N ILE A 33 19.64 -12.30 29.01
CA ILE A 33 20.22 -12.44 27.68
C ILE A 33 19.13 -12.40 26.62
N ILE A 34 19.36 -11.63 25.55
CA ILE A 34 18.48 -11.49 24.39
C ILE A 34 19.22 -11.98 23.14
N PHE A 35 18.63 -12.96 22.46
CA PHE A 35 19.26 -13.64 21.32
C PHE A 35 18.26 -13.96 20.21
N GLU A 36 18.78 -14.14 18.99
CA GLU A 36 18.06 -14.66 17.84
C GLU A 36 18.24 -16.18 17.77
N ASP A 37 17.14 -16.92 17.64
CA ASP A 37 17.18 -18.36 17.38
C ASP A 37 17.45 -18.69 15.90
N ASP A 38 17.74 -19.95 15.60
CA ASP A 38 17.90 -20.45 14.23
C ASP A 38 16.68 -20.21 13.32
N LYS A 39 15.49 -20.06 13.91
CA LYS A 39 14.23 -19.75 13.22
C LYS A 39 14.07 -18.24 12.95
N GLY A 40 15.04 -17.42 13.35
CA GLY A 40 15.07 -15.97 13.15
C GLY A 40 14.16 -15.20 14.11
N ASN A 41 13.79 -15.77 15.26
CA ASN A 41 12.96 -15.13 16.28
C ASN A 41 13.82 -14.62 17.43
N VAL A 42 13.50 -13.41 17.90
CA VAL A 42 14.11 -12.84 19.10
C VAL A 42 13.49 -13.49 20.33
N GLN A 43 14.33 -14.16 21.11
CA GLN A 43 13.99 -14.78 22.39
C GLN A 43 14.80 -14.15 23.52
N TYR A 44 14.33 -14.32 24.75
CA TYR A 44 15.00 -13.83 25.94
C TYR A 44 15.00 -14.89 27.04
N LEU A 45 16.01 -14.85 27.89
CA LEU A 45 16.05 -15.56 29.16
C LEU A 45 16.32 -14.52 30.24
N ALA A 46 15.37 -14.31 31.14
CA ALA A 46 15.45 -13.37 32.25
C ALA A 46 14.68 -13.93 33.45
N GLU A 47 15.04 -13.50 34.66
CA GLU A 47 14.29 -13.81 35.88
C GLU A 47 12.98 -13.01 35.97
N LYS A 48 12.95 -11.80 35.38
CA LYS A 48 11.79 -10.92 35.34
C LYS A 48 10.82 -11.33 34.22
N GLN A 49 9.55 -11.55 34.57
CA GLN A 49 8.51 -11.83 33.58
C GLN A 49 8.10 -10.56 32.83
N ILE A 50 7.83 -10.72 31.53
CA ILE A 50 7.36 -9.64 30.67
C ILE A 50 5.83 -9.65 30.66
N THR A 51 5.20 -8.90 31.54
CA THR A 51 3.73 -8.72 31.56
C THR A 51 3.30 -7.50 30.74
N ASN A 52 3.92 -6.35 30.95
CA ASN A 52 3.39 -5.06 30.45
C ASN A 52 3.63 -4.81 28.95
N ILE A 53 4.72 -5.31 28.36
CA ILE A 53 5.04 -5.12 26.92
C ILE A 53 4.71 -6.35 26.06
N SER A 54 4.14 -7.40 26.67
CA SER A 54 3.85 -8.68 26.02
C SER A 54 2.91 -8.54 24.81
N THR A 55 1.90 -7.69 24.93
CA THR A 55 0.91 -7.39 23.88
C THR A 55 1.57 -6.69 22.68
N LEU A 56 2.44 -5.71 22.92
CA LEU A 56 3.19 -4.99 21.89
C LEU A 56 4.19 -5.91 21.18
N LEU A 57 4.88 -6.76 21.93
CA LEU A 57 5.77 -7.79 21.35
C LEU A 57 5.00 -8.79 20.48
N GLY A 58 3.81 -9.21 20.93
CA GLY A 58 2.90 -10.05 20.17
C GLY A 58 2.46 -9.39 18.86
N LYS A 59 2.02 -8.12 18.92
CA LYS A 59 1.64 -7.35 17.74
C LYS A 59 2.82 -7.17 16.78
N CYS A 60 4.02 -6.89 17.28
CA CYS A 60 5.23 -6.76 16.48
C CYS A 60 5.59 -8.08 15.77
N ASN A 61 5.41 -9.24 16.42
CA ASN A 61 5.58 -10.55 15.79
C ASN A 61 4.58 -10.78 14.64
N LEU A 62 3.30 -10.47 14.86
CA LEU A 62 2.29 -10.58 13.80
C LEU A 62 2.64 -9.67 12.60
N MET A 63 3.08 -8.45 12.86
CA MET A 63 3.50 -7.51 11.82
C MET A 63 4.74 -7.98 11.06
N LYS A 64 5.70 -8.60 11.75
CA LYS A 64 6.89 -9.19 11.11
C LYS A 64 6.52 -10.28 10.09
N GLU A 65 5.47 -11.05 10.33
CA GLU A 65 4.99 -12.06 9.37
C GLU A 65 4.43 -11.44 8.09
N LEU A 66 3.90 -10.21 8.15
CA LEU A 66 3.42 -9.48 6.97
C LEU A 66 4.57 -9.00 6.07
N VAL A 67 5.75 -8.80 6.65
CA VAL A 67 6.92 -8.28 5.94
C VAL A 67 7.65 -9.40 5.20
N LYS A 68 7.78 -9.29 3.87
CA LYS A 68 8.49 -10.30 3.06
C LYS A 68 10.01 -10.12 3.02
N ASP A 69 10.49 -8.89 3.19
CA ASP A 69 11.91 -8.55 3.07
C ASP A 69 12.72 -9.01 4.29
N LYS A 70 13.80 -9.77 4.03
CA LYS A 70 14.74 -10.26 5.05
C LYS A 70 15.42 -9.12 5.82
N LYS A 71 15.79 -8.02 5.14
CA LYS A 71 16.45 -6.87 5.79
C LYS A 71 15.50 -6.18 6.75
N SER A 72 14.25 -5.98 6.35
CA SER A 72 13.20 -5.43 7.21
C SER A 72 12.89 -6.36 8.38
N LYS A 73 12.83 -7.69 8.18
CA LYS A 73 12.71 -8.65 9.30
C LYS A 73 13.86 -8.55 10.31
N GLN A 74 15.09 -8.38 9.83
CA GLN A 74 16.26 -8.17 10.70
C GLN A 74 16.19 -6.86 11.47
N TRP A 75 15.77 -5.78 10.81
CA TRP A 75 15.56 -4.49 11.48
C TRP A 75 14.49 -4.57 12.56
N ILE A 76 13.38 -5.26 12.31
CA ILE A 76 12.33 -5.51 13.31
C ILE A 76 12.88 -6.31 14.50
N ASN A 77 13.65 -7.37 14.23
CA ASN A 77 14.29 -8.16 15.28
C ASN A 77 15.25 -7.29 16.14
N ALA A 78 16.03 -6.40 15.51
CA ALA A 78 16.91 -5.48 16.23
C ALA A 78 16.10 -4.50 17.12
N GLN A 79 15.00 -3.93 16.62
CA GLN A 79 14.13 -3.04 17.41
C GLN A 79 13.48 -3.78 18.58
N LYS A 80 13.03 -5.02 18.37
CA LYS A 80 12.51 -5.87 19.46
C LYS A 80 13.58 -6.13 20.52
N ALA A 81 14.81 -6.42 20.12
CA ALA A 81 15.89 -6.66 21.06
C ALA A 81 16.26 -5.40 21.85
N ALA A 82 16.26 -4.24 21.21
CA ALA A 82 16.47 -2.95 21.86
C ALA A 82 15.35 -2.64 22.88
N ALA A 83 14.08 -2.85 22.50
CA ALA A 83 12.96 -2.66 23.42
C ALA A 83 13.02 -3.60 24.63
N LEU A 84 13.38 -4.87 24.42
CA LEU A 84 13.59 -5.83 25.50
C LEU A 84 14.73 -5.40 26.44
N ASN A 85 15.82 -4.89 25.89
CA ASN A 85 16.94 -4.35 26.68
C ASN A 85 16.49 -3.20 27.57
N GLU A 86 15.78 -2.20 27.01
CA GLU A 86 15.25 -1.07 27.79
C GLU A 86 14.27 -1.52 28.88
N PHE A 87 13.43 -2.52 28.60
CA PHE A 87 12.50 -3.08 29.58
C PHE A 87 13.23 -3.72 30.77
N PHE A 88 14.26 -4.53 30.50
CA PHE A 88 15.07 -5.13 31.56
C PHE A 88 15.94 -4.09 32.27
N CYS A 89 16.28 -2.98 31.60
CA CYS A 89 16.96 -1.85 32.21
C CYS A 89 16.06 -0.95 33.09
N GLU A 90 14.78 -1.30 33.26
CA GLU A 90 13.76 -0.54 34.03
C GLU A 90 13.25 0.73 33.34
N ASN A 91 13.59 0.93 32.06
CA ASN A 91 13.06 2.01 31.22
C ASN A 91 11.82 1.52 30.44
N GLU A 92 10.73 1.24 31.15
CA GLU A 92 9.54 0.63 30.54
C GLU A 92 8.87 1.55 29.50
N ASP A 93 8.82 2.86 29.74
CA ASP A 93 8.18 3.81 28.83
C ASP A 93 8.93 3.92 27.49
N GLU A 94 10.27 3.94 27.54
CA GLU A 94 11.09 3.97 26.34
C GLU A 94 10.98 2.64 25.56
N SER A 95 10.90 1.51 26.27
CA SER A 95 10.63 0.20 25.66
C SER A 95 9.31 0.17 24.88
N LYS A 96 8.23 0.69 25.48
CA LYS A 96 6.92 0.79 24.82
C LYS A 96 6.99 1.66 23.58
N LYS A 97 7.62 2.83 23.70
CA LYS A 97 7.79 3.78 22.60
C LYS A 97 8.55 3.17 21.42
N ILE A 98 9.66 2.46 21.67
CA ILE A 98 10.40 1.75 20.62
C ILE A 98 9.52 0.75 19.88
N LEU A 99 8.71 -0.03 20.61
CA LEU A 99 7.80 -1.01 20.00
C LEU A 99 6.66 -0.34 19.22
N GLU A 100 6.06 0.71 19.76
CA GLU A 100 5.01 1.48 19.10
C GLU A 100 5.51 2.13 17.81
N ASP A 101 6.68 2.77 17.86
CA ASP A 101 7.33 3.36 16.69
C ASP A 101 7.69 2.28 15.67
N CYS A 102 8.17 1.11 16.11
CA CYS A 102 8.44 -0.02 15.23
C CYS A 102 7.17 -0.49 14.52
N ILE A 103 6.07 -0.70 15.26
CA ILE A 103 4.78 -1.14 14.73
C ILE A 103 4.25 -0.11 13.73
N LYS A 104 4.23 1.18 14.11
CA LYS A 104 3.75 2.26 13.25
C LYS A 104 4.55 2.36 11.95
N ASN A 105 5.87 2.25 12.02
CA ASN A 105 6.73 2.27 10.84
C ASN A 105 6.46 1.08 9.89
N ILE A 106 6.14 -0.11 10.42
CA ILE A 106 5.75 -1.26 9.58
C ILE A 106 4.39 -1.02 8.94
N GLU A 107 3.42 -0.55 9.74
CA GLU A 107 2.06 -0.24 9.27
C GLU A 107 2.09 0.79 8.13
N ASP A 108 2.79 1.91 8.34
CA ASP A 108 2.92 2.98 7.35
C ASP A 108 3.58 2.50 6.05
N LYS A 109 4.66 1.70 6.15
CA LYS A 109 5.35 1.14 4.97
C LYS A 109 4.44 0.23 4.15
N GLU A 110 3.71 -0.68 4.79
CA GLU A 110 2.80 -1.58 4.09
C GLU A 110 1.61 -0.82 3.47
N LEU A 111 1.08 0.20 4.17
CA LEU A 111 0.03 1.06 3.62
C LEU A 111 0.51 1.86 2.41
N ILE A 112 1.70 2.46 2.47
CA ILE A 112 2.30 3.19 1.36
C ILE A 112 2.50 2.25 0.17
N LYS A 113 3.02 1.05 0.40
CA LYS A 113 3.19 0.05 -0.65
C LYS A 113 1.86 -0.27 -1.34
N LYS A 114 0.80 -0.56 -0.58
CA LYS A 114 -0.53 -0.83 -1.17
C LYS A 114 -1.05 0.35 -2.00
N LYS A 115 -0.90 1.58 -1.50
CA LYS A 115 -1.22 2.81 -2.25
C LYS A 115 -0.43 2.90 -3.57
N CYS A 116 0.87 2.63 -3.53
CA CYS A 116 1.73 2.64 -4.72
C CYS A 116 1.30 1.60 -5.75
N TYR A 117 0.95 0.37 -5.33
CA TYR A 117 0.45 -0.65 -6.26
C TYR A 117 -0.90 -0.25 -6.85
N TYR A 118 -1.82 0.25 -6.02
CA TYR A 118 -3.15 0.68 -6.44
C TYR A 118 -3.08 1.76 -7.54
N ILE A 119 -2.28 2.83 -7.32
CA ILE A 119 -2.08 3.90 -8.30
C ILE A 119 -1.23 3.43 -9.49
N GLY A 120 -0.17 2.67 -9.20
CA GLY A 120 0.81 2.21 -10.18
C GLY A 120 0.21 1.29 -11.23
N VAL A 121 -0.72 0.41 -10.84
CA VAL A 121 -1.47 -0.42 -11.80
C VAL A 121 -2.32 0.44 -12.71
N TYR A 122 -3.08 1.39 -12.14
CA TYR A 122 -3.93 2.27 -12.95
C TYR A 122 -3.06 3.04 -13.96
N LEU A 123 -1.98 3.68 -13.48
CA LEU A 123 -1.05 4.43 -14.32
C LEU A 123 -0.42 3.52 -15.40
N GLY A 124 0.00 2.31 -15.03
CA GLY A 124 0.59 1.33 -15.93
C GLY A 124 -0.36 0.96 -17.08
N VAL A 125 -1.64 0.73 -16.78
CA VAL A 125 -2.66 0.44 -17.81
C VAL A 125 -2.88 1.67 -18.69
N THR A 126 -2.96 2.88 -18.13
CA THR A 126 -3.10 4.12 -18.92
C THR A 126 -1.92 4.34 -19.88
N VAL A 127 -0.68 4.10 -19.42
CA VAL A 127 0.53 4.18 -20.25
C VAL A 127 0.52 3.08 -21.32
N LEU A 128 0.03 1.89 -21.01
CA LEU A 128 -0.11 0.80 -21.98
C LEU A 128 -1.14 1.17 -23.07
N ILE A 129 -2.27 1.77 -22.71
CA ILE A 129 -3.25 2.30 -23.68
C ILE A 129 -2.60 3.37 -24.56
N LEU A 130 -1.84 4.30 -23.98
CA LEU A 130 -1.10 5.33 -24.73
C LEU A 130 -0.16 4.68 -25.75
N ALA A 131 0.65 3.71 -25.31
CA ALA A 131 1.58 3.01 -26.17
C ALA A 131 0.87 2.29 -27.33
N ILE A 132 -0.25 1.61 -27.06
CA ILE A 132 -1.06 0.97 -28.10
C ILE A 132 -1.57 1.98 -29.12
N VAL A 133 -2.12 3.12 -28.68
CA VAL A 133 -2.64 4.16 -29.59
C VAL A 133 -1.54 4.74 -30.46
N VAL A 134 -0.36 5.00 -29.89
CA VAL A 134 0.81 5.50 -30.62
C VAL A 134 1.30 4.47 -31.64
N ILE A 135 1.42 3.20 -31.26
CA ILE A 135 1.87 2.11 -32.14
C ILE A 135 0.89 1.91 -33.29
N ILE A 136 -0.43 1.88 -33.02
CA ILE A 136 -1.45 1.74 -34.07
C ILE A 136 -1.38 2.90 -35.05
N LYS A 137 -1.26 4.14 -34.57
CA LYS A 137 -1.13 5.32 -35.45
C LYS A 137 0.13 5.26 -36.31
N TRP A 138 1.22 4.74 -35.76
CA TRP A 138 2.48 4.61 -36.48
C TRP A 138 2.43 3.51 -37.56
N LEU A 139 1.84 2.35 -37.24
CA LEU A 139 1.70 1.23 -38.18
C LEU A 139 0.60 1.46 -39.23
N PHE A 140 -0.49 2.12 -38.85
CA PHE A 140 -1.68 2.33 -39.69
C PHE A 140 -2.13 3.80 -39.63
N PRO A 141 -1.42 4.72 -40.29
CA PRO A 141 -1.70 6.16 -40.19
C PRO A 141 -3.11 6.55 -40.69
N ASN A 142 -3.69 5.77 -41.60
CA ASN A 142 -5.04 6.00 -42.14
C ASN A 142 -6.13 5.16 -41.44
N PHE A 143 -5.86 4.66 -40.23
CA PHE A 143 -6.83 3.84 -39.51
C PHE A 143 -8.04 4.67 -39.05
N LYS A 144 -9.20 4.43 -39.67
CA LYS A 144 -10.44 5.18 -39.47
C LYS A 144 -10.92 5.21 -38.01
N TYR A 145 -10.56 4.22 -37.19
CA TYR A 145 -11.02 4.07 -35.81
C TYR A 145 -10.04 4.61 -34.76
N ILE A 146 -8.96 5.30 -35.17
CA ILE A 146 -7.96 5.83 -34.24
C ILE A 146 -8.56 6.83 -33.23
N ASN A 147 -9.61 7.55 -33.62
CA ASN A 147 -10.30 8.52 -32.76
C ASN A 147 -10.91 7.87 -31.51
N TYR A 148 -11.43 6.65 -31.62
CA TYR A 148 -11.91 5.87 -30.47
C TYR A 148 -10.77 5.55 -29.49
N GLY A 149 -9.57 5.27 -30.02
CA GLY A 149 -8.38 5.08 -29.20
C GLY A 149 -8.01 6.33 -28.40
N TYR A 150 -8.10 7.51 -29.00
CA TYR A 150 -7.89 8.77 -28.29
C TYR A 150 -8.95 9.02 -27.21
N ILE A 151 -10.23 8.76 -27.49
CA ILE A 151 -11.31 8.92 -26.51
C ILE A 151 -11.08 8.02 -25.29
N VAL A 152 -10.70 6.76 -25.51
CA VAL A 152 -10.36 5.81 -24.43
C VAL A 152 -9.16 6.29 -23.64
N LEU A 153 -8.11 6.78 -24.29
CA LEU A 153 -6.92 7.33 -23.64
C LEU A 153 -7.26 8.54 -22.75
N PHE A 154 -7.99 9.52 -23.28
CA PHE A 154 -8.40 10.71 -22.53
C PHE A 154 -9.36 10.34 -21.38
N GLY A 155 -10.22 9.34 -21.58
CA GLY A 155 -11.02 8.75 -20.52
C GLY A 155 -10.20 8.12 -19.40
N ALA A 156 -9.20 7.33 -19.75
CA ALA A 156 -8.28 6.74 -18.78
C ALA A 156 -7.54 7.82 -17.96
N PHE A 157 -7.12 8.92 -18.59
CA PHE A 157 -6.55 10.09 -17.88
C PHE A 157 -7.55 10.74 -16.92
N GLY A 158 -8.79 10.95 -17.35
CA GLY A 158 -9.87 11.45 -16.48
C GLY A 158 -10.05 10.60 -15.22
N GLY A 159 -10.12 9.29 -15.40
CA GLY A 159 -10.22 8.35 -14.28
C GLY A 159 -8.95 8.31 -13.42
N PHE A 160 -7.77 8.51 -13.99
CA PHE A 160 -6.52 8.62 -13.22
C PHE A 160 -6.55 9.85 -12.29
N ILE A 161 -7.03 10.99 -12.79
CA ILE A 161 -7.20 12.20 -11.98
C ILE A 161 -8.23 11.96 -10.87
N SER A 162 -9.36 11.32 -11.19
CA SER A 162 -10.39 10.95 -10.20
C SER A 162 -9.84 10.02 -9.11
N LEU A 163 -9.00 9.05 -9.49
CA LEU A 163 -8.37 8.13 -8.55
C LEU A 163 -7.42 8.86 -7.59
N ASN A 164 -6.61 9.80 -8.09
CA ASN A 164 -5.68 10.57 -7.26
C ASN A 164 -6.40 11.53 -6.30
N THR A 165 -7.49 12.18 -6.74
CA THR A 165 -8.27 13.07 -5.85
C THR A 165 -9.00 12.31 -4.74
N ARG A 166 -9.37 11.05 -4.99
CA ARG A 166 -10.03 10.18 -4.02
C ARG A 166 -9.07 9.36 -3.16
N LEU A 167 -7.80 9.24 -3.54
CA LEU A 167 -6.81 8.43 -2.84
C LEU A 167 -6.74 8.69 -1.32
N PRO A 168 -6.77 9.95 -0.82
CA PRO A 168 -6.75 10.21 0.62
C PRO A 168 -7.97 9.68 1.37
N LYS A 169 -9.09 9.46 0.67
CA LYS A 169 -10.36 8.97 1.25
C LYS A 169 -10.45 7.44 1.28
N ILE A 170 -9.58 6.74 0.55
CA ILE A 170 -9.57 5.28 0.50
C ILE A 170 -8.90 4.75 1.76
N LYS A 171 -9.64 3.98 2.56
CA LYS A 171 -9.10 3.24 3.70
C LYS A 171 -8.44 1.97 3.17
N PHE A 172 -7.14 1.86 3.37
CA PHE A 172 -6.38 0.64 3.05
C PHE A 172 -6.26 -0.18 4.32
N GLU A 173 -6.66 -1.45 4.27
CA GLU A 173 -6.55 -2.36 5.40
C GLU A 173 -5.21 -3.10 5.37
N LEU A 174 -4.58 -3.29 6.54
CA LEU A 174 -3.25 -3.92 6.66
C LEU A 174 -3.26 -5.41 6.28
N TYR A 175 -4.34 -6.13 6.59
CA TYR A 175 -4.44 -7.57 6.39
C TYR A 175 -5.02 -7.98 5.03
N GLU A 176 -5.58 -7.03 4.29
CA GLU A 176 -6.15 -7.32 2.98
C GLU A 176 -5.05 -7.56 1.93
N ASN A 177 -5.28 -8.53 1.05
CA ASN A 177 -4.30 -8.90 0.04
C ASN A 177 -4.17 -7.79 -1.02
N ILE A 178 -2.94 -7.52 -1.47
CA ILE A 178 -2.65 -6.48 -2.47
C ILE A 178 -3.41 -6.71 -3.79
N VAL A 179 -3.68 -7.98 -4.11
CA VAL A 179 -4.43 -8.40 -5.31
C VAL A 179 -5.83 -7.79 -5.36
N ALA A 180 -6.51 -7.65 -4.22
CA ALA A 180 -7.83 -7.03 -4.16
C ALA A 180 -7.78 -5.59 -4.69
N TYR A 181 -6.79 -4.81 -4.22
CA TYR A 181 -6.57 -3.44 -4.68
C TYR A 181 -6.20 -3.38 -6.17
N VAL A 182 -5.41 -4.33 -6.68
CA VAL A 182 -5.08 -4.43 -8.11
C VAL A 182 -6.34 -4.64 -8.96
N VAL A 183 -7.21 -5.56 -8.55
CA VAL A 183 -8.47 -5.86 -9.24
C VAL A 183 -9.39 -4.64 -9.23
N VAL A 184 -9.52 -3.95 -8.10
CA VAL A 184 -10.31 -2.71 -8.00
C VAL A 184 -9.74 -1.64 -8.93
N SER A 185 -8.43 -1.41 -8.94
CA SER A 185 -7.80 -0.45 -9.87
C SER A 185 -8.09 -0.79 -11.33
N PHE A 186 -8.01 -2.06 -11.71
CA PHE A 186 -8.28 -2.50 -13.08
C PHE A 186 -9.73 -2.25 -13.49
N TYR A 187 -10.68 -2.57 -12.61
CA TYR A 187 -12.10 -2.29 -12.83
C TYR A 187 -12.36 -0.79 -13.05
N LYS A 188 -11.69 0.06 -12.27
CA LYS A 188 -11.82 1.53 -12.40
C LYS A 188 -11.32 2.08 -13.72
N VAL A 189 -10.21 1.53 -14.25
CA VAL A 189 -9.72 1.94 -15.58
C VAL A 189 -10.75 1.58 -16.64
N ILE A 190 -11.26 0.34 -16.61
CA ILE A 190 -12.28 -0.13 -17.57
C ILE A 190 -13.51 0.75 -17.50
N PHE A 191 -14.01 1.02 -16.29
CA PHE A 191 -15.18 1.87 -16.08
C PHE A 191 -14.97 3.26 -16.67
N SER A 192 -13.82 3.90 -16.39
CA SER A 192 -13.48 5.22 -16.95
C SER A 192 -13.44 5.20 -18.47
N CYS A 193 -12.89 4.15 -19.09
CA CYS A 193 -12.84 4.00 -20.53
C CYS A 193 -14.25 3.89 -21.13
N VAL A 194 -15.11 3.05 -20.54
CA VAL A 194 -16.50 2.84 -20.97
C VAL A 194 -17.31 4.14 -20.83
N SER A 195 -17.19 4.85 -19.70
CA SER A 195 -17.87 6.13 -19.50
C SER A 195 -17.51 7.16 -20.57
N SER A 196 -16.25 7.23 -20.98
CA SER A 196 -15.81 8.15 -22.04
C SER A 196 -16.31 7.77 -23.42
N ILE A 197 -16.42 6.46 -23.72
CA ILE A 197 -17.04 5.98 -24.97
C ILE A 197 -18.53 6.35 -25.00
N ILE A 198 -19.24 6.13 -23.90
CA ILE A 198 -20.67 6.49 -23.79
C ILE A 198 -20.84 8.00 -23.99
N ALA A 199 -20.03 8.82 -23.32
CA ALA A 199 -20.08 10.28 -23.47
C ALA A 199 -19.81 10.73 -24.91
N TYR A 200 -18.87 10.08 -25.60
CA TYR A 200 -18.63 10.33 -27.01
C TYR A 200 -19.85 10.03 -27.88
N PHE A 201 -20.52 8.89 -27.67
CA PHE A 201 -21.76 8.57 -28.40
C PHE A 201 -22.87 9.58 -28.11
N LEU A 202 -23.02 10.04 -26.87
CA LEU A 202 -24.00 11.05 -26.50
C LEU A 202 -23.74 12.39 -27.21
N LEU A 203 -22.47 12.81 -27.32
CA LEU A 203 -22.08 13.99 -28.11
C LEU A 203 -22.37 13.80 -29.60
N GLN A 204 -22.06 12.62 -30.16
CA GLN A 204 -22.26 12.36 -31.58
C GLN A 204 -23.74 12.31 -31.97
N SER A 205 -24.60 11.87 -31.04
CA SER A 205 -26.05 11.74 -31.20
C SER A 205 -26.80 13.06 -31.04
N ASP A 206 -26.09 14.19 -30.85
CA ASP A 206 -26.66 15.53 -30.57
C ASP A 206 -27.61 15.55 -29.36
N MET A 207 -27.49 14.58 -28.44
CA MET A 207 -28.31 14.50 -27.23
C MET A 207 -27.83 15.48 -26.16
N PHE A 208 -26.53 15.80 -26.14
CA PHE A 208 -25.90 16.74 -25.20
C PHE A 208 -24.82 17.57 -25.90
N PHE A 209 -24.69 18.86 -25.52
CA PHE A 209 -23.61 19.76 -25.92
C PHE A 209 -23.39 19.94 -27.44
N SER A 210 -24.46 20.13 -28.24
CA SER A 210 -24.36 20.43 -29.69
C SER A 210 -23.36 21.53 -30.09
N PRO A 211 -23.13 22.60 -29.30
CA PRO A 211 -22.13 23.62 -29.66
C PRO A 211 -20.68 23.14 -29.58
N LEU A 212 -20.37 22.14 -28.74
CA LEU A 212 -19.01 21.66 -28.49
C LEU A 212 -18.53 20.62 -29.53
N LYS A 213 -19.43 20.10 -30.37
CA LYS A 213 -19.13 19.09 -31.39
C LYS A 213 -18.14 19.55 -32.45
N ASN A 214 -18.09 20.86 -32.73
CA ASN A 214 -17.31 21.41 -33.84
C ASN A 214 -15.81 21.55 -33.54
N THR A 215 -15.37 21.27 -32.31
CA THR A 215 -13.96 21.38 -31.92
C THR A 215 -13.45 20.03 -31.45
N GLU A 216 -12.49 19.43 -32.17
CA GLU A 216 -11.92 18.12 -31.79
C GLU A 216 -11.41 18.12 -30.34
N GLY A 217 -10.81 19.22 -29.89
CA GLY A 217 -10.34 19.39 -28.51
C GLY A 217 -11.47 19.28 -27.47
N ALA A 218 -12.67 19.75 -27.78
CA ALA A 218 -13.81 19.68 -26.87
C ALA A 218 -14.28 18.23 -26.65
N ILE A 219 -14.21 17.39 -27.68
CA ILE A 219 -14.53 15.96 -27.57
C ILE A 219 -13.59 15.28 -26.58
N TYR A 220 -12.29 15.58 -26.64
CA TYR A 220 -11.32 15.02 -25.70
C TYR A 220 -11.52 15.53 -24.27
N VAL A 221 -11.86 16.80 -24.09
CA VAL A 221 -12.20 17.36 -22.76
C VAL A 221 -13.41 16.64 -22.17
N VAL A 222 -14.48 16.44 -22.95
CA VAL A 222 -15.65 15.68 -22.50
C VAL A 222 -15.29 14.24 -22.17
N ALA A 223 -14.42 13.60 -22.96
CA ALA A 223 -13.93 12.25 -22.66
C ALA A 223 -13.17 12.20 -21.31
N VAL A 224 -12.32 13.20 -21.01
CA VAL A 224 -11.66 13.32 -19.69
C VAL A 224 -12.68 13.51 -18.59
N LEU A 225 -13.65 14.42 -18.76
CA LEU A 225 -14.68 14.67 -17.75
C LEU A 225 -15.55 13.44 -17.49
N ALA A 226 -15.90 12.69 -18.53
CA ALA A 226 -16.65 11.45 -18.44
C ALA A 226 -15.84 10.35 -17.73
N GLY A 227 -14.55 10.21 -18.03
CA GLY A 227 -13.67 9.28 -17.31
C GLY A 227 -13.46 9.70 -15.85
N PHE A 228 -13.42 11.01 -15.57
CA PHE A 228 -13.42 11.55 -14.21
C PHE A 228 -14.75 11.30 -13.49
N SER A 229 -15.83 11.03 -14.23
CA SER A 229 -17.19 11.03 -13.73
C SER A 229 -17.57 9.90 -12.79
N GLU A 230 -16.66 8.98 -12.48
CA GLU A 230 -16.79 8.20 -11.25
C GLU A 230 -16.97 9.12 -10.00
N SER A 231 -16.50 10.38 -10.08
CA SER A 231 -16.78 11.50 -9.17
C SER A 231 -17.86 12.48 -9.61
N LEU A 232 -18.02 12.71 -10.92
CA LEU A 232 -18.97 13.69 -11.46
C LEU A 232 -20.36 13.12 -11.74
N LEU A 233 -20.56 11.88 -12.20
CA LEU A 233 -21.90 11.33 -12.48
C LEU A 233 -22.82 11.42 -11.25
N PRO A 234 -22.42 11.02 -10.04
CA PRO A 234 -23.27 11.20 -8.86
C PRO A 234 -23.59 12.67 -8.60
N ASN A 235 -22.61 13.56 -8.77
CA ASN A 235 -22.80 15.00 -8.52
C ASN A 235 -23.63 15.69 -9.62
N ILE A 236 -23.48 15.29 -10.89
CA ILE A 236 -24.26 15.80 -12.02
C ILE A 236 -25.68 15.28 -11.92
N PHE A 237 -25.89 14.00 -11.61
CA PHE A 237 -27.23 13.46 -11.36
C PHE A 237 -27.88 14.12 -10.13
N ALA A 238 -27.15 14.33 -9.03
CA ALA A 238 -27.67 15.04 -7.87
C ALA A 238 -27.99 16.51 -8.17
N SER A 239 -27.21 17.20 -9.01
CA SER A 239 -27.51 18.57 -9.43
C SER A 239 -28.72 18.64 -10.37
N ILE A 240 -28.86 17.68 -11.30
CA ILE A 240 -30.02 17.59 -12.20
C ILE A 240 -31.30 17.24 -11.41
N GLU A 241 -31.21 16.33 -10.43
CA GLU A 241 -32.33 15.98 -9.54
C GLU A 241 -32.78 17.19 -8.72
N ASN A 242 -31.83 17.97 -8.18
CA ASN A 242 -32.14 19.19 -7.43
C ASN A 242 -32.73 20.30 -8.32
N ASP A 243 -32.23 20.50 -9.54
CA ASP A 243 -32.79 21.49 -10.49
C ASP A 243 -34.20 21.10 -10.98
N SER A 244 -34.50 19.80 -11.08
CA SER A 244 -35.85 19.31 -11.43
C SER A 244 -36.88 19.38 -10.30
N SER A 245 -36.45 19.76 -9.10
CA SER A 245 -37.30 19.96 -7.92
C SER A 245 -37.52 21.44 -7.54
N THR A 246 -37.25 22.35 -8.48
CA THR A 246 -37.62 23.79 -8.43
C THR A 246 -38.54 24.15 -9.57
#